data_AF-A0A933G7I0-F1
#
_entry.id   AF-A0A933G7I0-F1
#
_cell.length_a   1.000
_cell.length_b   1.000
_cell.length_c   1.000
_cell.angle_alpha   90.00
_cell.angle_beta   90.00
_cell.angle_gamma   90.00
#
_symmetry.space_group_name_H-M   'P 1'
#
loop_
_entity.id
_entity.type
_entity.pdbx_description
1 polymer ?
#
loop_
_entity_poly.entity_id
_entity_poly.type
_entity_poly.pdbx_seq_one_letter_code
_entity_poly.pdbx_strand_id
1 'polypeptide(L)'
;MRLPELENPAKYTGLYVFDFGGQVAVGYTADEIAVLLESERYRDGKVYRIHRALPDGTIELLGVARERFAAEEAMFFYRGDLELARRDLEDLDQLVARTPPPCRMKAQLARMKDRQDAGPTRGQARAVYATVIIYPAEYSREVSRWLSDASYRGGDCVEGGISAVTDYYASGAAVLERRQWWPAAGTSRPAEEVLATTHLPVQRKMAG
;
A
#
# COMPACT_ATOMS: atom_id res chain seq x y z
N MET A 1 8.14 -11.79 24.23
CA MET A 1 6.81 -11.77 23.60
C MET A 1 6.27 -13.19 23.56
N ARG A 2 5.00 -13.43 23.91
CA ARG A 2 4.34 -14.75 23.80
C ARG A 2 3.09 -14.57 22.94
N LEU A 3 3.01 -15.28 21.82
CA LEU A 3 1.82 -15.26 20.96
C LEU A 3 0.71 -16.11 21.59
N PRO A 4 -0.56 -15.75 21.37
CA PRO A 4 -1.68 -16.64 21.68
C PRO A 4 -1.64 -17.88 20.79
N GLU A 5 -2.30 -18.95 21.23
CA GLU A 5 -2.53 -20.11 20.37
C GLU A 5 -3.45 -19.74 19.22
N LEU A 6 -3.04 -20.10 18.00
CA LEU A 6 -3.78 -19.79 16.77
C LEU A 6 -4.27 -21.08 16.11
N GLU A 7 -5.55 -21.12 15.82
CA GLU A 7 -6.11 -22.13 14.93
C GLU A 7 -5.71 -21.81 13.48
N ASN A 8 -5.07 -22.75 12.80
CA ASN A 8 -4.58 -22.60 11.42
C ASN A 8 -3.68 -21.37 11.20
N PRO A 9 -2.47 -21.32 11.79
CA PRO A 9 -1.55 -20.18 11.71
C PRO A 9 -1.29 -19.65 10.28
N ALA A 10 -1.30 -20.53 9.28
CA ALA A 10 -1.13 -20.17 7.87
C ALA A 10 -2.14 -19.13 7.38
N LYS A 11 -3.37 -19.13 7.90
CA LYS A 11 -4.42 -18.16 7.52
C LYS A 11 -4.12 -16.73 8.00
N TYR A 12 -3.19 -16.55 8.93
CA TYR A 12 -2.78 -15.24 9.42
C TYR A 12 -1.59 -14.65 8.64
N THR A 13 -1.07 -15.36 7.63
CA THR A 13 0.03 -14.85 6.79
C THR A 13 -0.38 -13.54 6.11
N GLY A 14 0.47 -12.52 6.23
CA GLY A 14 0.19 -11.17 5.74
C GLY A 14 -0.55 -10.27 6.72
N LEU A 15 -1.12 -10.82 7.80
CA LEU A 15 -1.68 -10.03 8.91
C LEU A 15 -0.59 -9.64 9.90
N TYR A 16 -0.99 -8.83 10.89
CA TYR A 16 -0.08 -8.22 11.84
C TYR A 16 -0.33 -8.68 13.26
N VAL A 17 0.76 -8.66 14.01
CA VAL A 17 0.84 -8.77 15.45
C VAL A 17 1.14 -7.39 16.01
N PHE A 18 0.41 -6.99 17.04
CA PHE A 18 0.69 -5.79 17.82
C PHE A 18 1.08 -6.16 19.24
N ASP A 19 2.25 -5.71 19.67
CA ASP A 19 2.77 -5.89 21.03
C ASP A 19 2.57 -4.60 21.83
N PHE A 20 1.66 -4.69 22.80
CA PHE A 20 1.30 -3.60 23.71
C PHE A 20 2.26 -3.50 24.92
N GLY A 21 3.31 -4.31 24.98
CA GLY A 21 4.30 -4.37 26.07
C GLY A 21 3.92 -5.33 27.20
N GLY A 22 2.64 -5.38 27.58
CA GLY A 22 2.11 -6.33 28.58
C GLY A 22 1.27 -7.48 27.98
N GLN A 23 0.78 -7.29 26.76
CA GLN A 23 -0.03 -8.25 26.03
C GLN A 23 0.25 -8.14 24.52
N VAL A 24 -0.14 -9.18 23.79
CA VAL A 24 0.02 -9.24 22.34
C VAL A 24 -1.30 -9.64 21.73
N ALA A 25 -1.66 -8.99 20.63
CA ALA A 25 -2.81 -9.39 19.83
C ALA A 25 -2.42 -9.65 18.38
N VAL A 26 -3.07 -10.64 17.76
CA VAL A 26 -2.76 -11.15 16.43
C VAL A 26 -3.96 -11.02 15.51
N GLY A 27 -3.70 -10.71 14.24
CA GLY A 27 -4.71 -10.71 13.18
C GLY A 27 -5.23 -9.31 12.86
N TYR A 28 -4.40 -8.28 12.98
CA TYR A 28 -4.73 -6.95 12.46
C TYR A 28 -4.41 -6.85 10.97
N THR A 29 -5.13 -6.00 10.22
CA THR A 29 -4.67 -5.53 8.90
C THR A 29 -3.73 -4.33 9.07
N ALA A 30 -3.03 -3.92 8.02
CA ALA A 30 -2.19 -2.73 8.10
C ALA A 30 -3.00 -1.45 8.39
N ASP A 31 -4.22 -1.32 7.86
CA ASP A 31 -5.12 -0.21 8.24
C ASP A 31 -5.46 -0.21 9.74
N GLU A 32 -5.76 -1.38 10.31
CA GLU A 32 -6.07 -1.49 11.74
C GLU A 32 -4.83 -1.20 12.61
N ILE A 33 -3.63 -1.58 12.14
CA ILE A 33 -2.37 -1.18 12.80
C ILE A 33 -2.17 0.34 12.76
N ALA A 34 -2.46 1.00 11.64
CA ALA A 34 -2.35 2.45 11.54
C ALA A 34 -3.24 3.14 12.60
N VAL A 35 -4.48 2.66 12.78
CA VAL A 35 -5.38 3.14 13.85
C VAL A 35 -4.74 3.02 15.24
N LEU A 36 -4.09 1.88 15.55
CA LEU A 36 -3.43 1.70 16.85
C LEU A 36 -2.25 2.65 17.03
N LEU A 37 -1.43 2.85 15.99
CA LEU A 37 -0.25 3.73 16.03
C LEU A 37 -0.61 5.23 16.08
N GLU A 38 -1.80 5.60 15.61
CA GLU A 38 -2.35 6.95 15.71
C GLU A 38 -2.98 7.23 17.08
N SER A 39 -3.43 6.20 17.80
CA SER A 39 -3.95 6.35 19.16
C SER A 39 -2.87 6.76 20.14
N GLU A 40 -3.12 7.82 20.91
CA GLU A 40 -2.20 8.25 21.99
C GLU A 40 -1.85 7.12 22.97
N ARG A 41 -2.82 6.23 23.23
CA ARG A 41 -2.66 5.12 24.18
C ARG A 41 -1.68 4.05 23.70
N TYR A 42 -1.57 3.85 22.39
CA TYR A 42 -0.85 2.70 21.81
C TYR A 42 0.26 3.09 20.83
N ARG A 43 0.52 4.38 20.62
CA ARG A 43 1.51 4.91 19.67
C ARG A 43 2.93 4.33 19.78
N ASP A 44 3.29 3.80 20.95
CA ASP A 44 4.63 3.26 21.26
C ASP A 44 4.66 1.71 21.20
N GLY A 45 3.56 1.08 20.78
CA GLY A 45 3.50 -0.37 20.59
C GLY A 45 4.36 -0.85 19.42
N LYS A 46 4.78 -2.12 19.47
CA LYS A 46 5.62 -2.72 18.43
C LYS A 46 4.78 -3.52 17.44
N VAL A 47 5.09 -3.38 16.16
CA VAL A 47 4.37 -4.03 15.09
C VAL A 47 5.23 -5.10 14.46
N TYR A 48 4.62 -6.26 14.22
CA TYR A 48 5.25 -7.33 13.45
C TYR A 48 4.29 -7.85 12.39
N ARG A 49 4.78 -8.03 11.17
CA ARG A 49 4.05 -8.67 10.09
C ARG A 49 4.31 -10.16 10.11
N ILE A 50 3.26 -10.96 9.97
CA ILE A 50 3.37 -12.41 9.81
C ILE A 50 3.84 -12.70 8.39
N HIS A 51 5.11 -13.08 8.26
CA HIS A 51 5.71 -13.36 6.96
C HIS A 51 5.36 -14.76 6.46
N ARG A 52 5.43 -15.74 7.38
CA ARG A 52 5.18 -17.15 7.10
C ARG A 52 4.72 -17.85 8.36
N ALA A 53 3.86 -18.84 8.22
CA ALA A 53 3.60 -19.82 9.27
C ALA A 53 3.87 -21.23 8.73
N LEU A 54 4.58 -22.02 9.52
CA LEU A 54 5.00 -23.37 9.19
C LEU A 54 3.99 -24.41 9.70
N PRO A 55 3.96 -25.63 9.12
CA PRO A 55 3.02 -26.68 9.54
C PRO A 55 3.16 -27.12 11.00
N ASP A 56 4.34 -26.92 11.60
CA ASP A 56 4.62 -27.22 13.01
C ASP A 56 4.09 -26.14 13.99
N GLY A 57 3.44 -25.09 13.46
CA GLY A 57 2.93 -23.96 14.23
C GLY A 57 3.92 -22.82 14.41
N THR A 58 5.15 -22.94 13.92
CA THR A 58 6.14 -21.86 13.99
C THR A 58 5.73 -20.68 13.12
N ILE A 59 5.83 -19.46 13.65
CA ILE A 59 5.48 -18.22 12.94
C ILE A 59 6.72 -17.36 12.79
N GLU A 60 7.03 -16.98 11.55
CA GLU A 60 8.08 -16.04 11.22
C GLU A 60 7.50 -14.62 11.15
N LEU A 61 8.08 -13.74 11.97
CA LEU A 61 7.65 -12.36 12.12
C LEU A 61 8.70 -11.41 11.57
N LEU A 62 8.26 -10.39 10.85
CA LEU A 62 9.09 -9.27 10.43
C LEU A 62 8.70 -8.04 11.23
N GLY A 63 9.66 -7.44 11.93
CA GLY A 63 9.43 -6.14 12.58
C GLY A 63 9.13 -5.08 11.53
N VAL A 64 8.09 -4.28 11.75
CA VAL A 64 7.71 -3.19 10.86
C VAL A 64 7.86 -1.87 11.61
N ALA A 65 8.64 -0.95 11.03
CA ALA A 65 8.86 0.36 11.59
C ALA A 65 7.56 1.19 11.52
N ARG A 66 7.27 1.96 12.59
CA ARG A 66 6.07 2.80 12.68
C ARG A 66 5.98 3.79 11.52
N GLU A 67 7.12 4.37 11.17
CA GLU A 67 7.26 5.40 10.13
C GLU A 67 6.76 4.88 8.78
N ARG A 68 6.81 3.57 8.55
CA ARG A 68 6.34 2.94 7.31
C ARG A 68 4.82 3.02 7.14
N PHE A 69 4.06 3.07 8.23
CA PHE A 69 2.59 3.24 8.19
C PHE A 69 2.18 4.70 7.89
N ALA A 70 3.07 5.66 8.15
CA ALA A 70 2.85 7.07 7.83
C ALA A 70 3.42 7.48 6.46
N ALA A 71 4.28 6.64 5.86
CA ALA A 71 4.89 6.91 4.58
C ALA A 71 3.96 6.55 3.41
N GLU A 72 4.00 7.37 2.36
CA GLU A 72 3.42 7.06 1.05
C GLU A 72 4.52 6.54 0.11
N GLU A 73 4.15 5.61 -0.75
CA GLU A 73 4.94 5.15 -1.89
C GLU A 73 4.12 5.34 -3.16
N ALA A 74 4.79 5.49 -4.30
CA ALA A 74 4.11 5.56 -5.58
C ALA A 74 4.80 4.74 -6.65
N MET A 75 4.01 4.42 -7.67
CA MET A 75 4.48 3.98 -8.98
C MET A 75 4.07 4.99 -10.03
N PHE A 76 5.01 5.33 -10.91
CA PHE A 76 4.89 6.30 -11.98
C PHE A 76 5.01 5.57 -13.31
N PHE A 77 3.99 5.68 -14.14
CA PHE A 77 3.95 5.13 -15.49
C PHE A 77 4.07 6.30 -16.48
N TYR A 78 5.26 6.49 -17.03
CA TYR A 78 5.56 7.64 -17.87
C TYR A 78 5.22 7.40 -19.34
N ARG A 79 4.66 8.39 -20.00
CA ARG A 79 4.41 8.42 -21.45
C ARG A 79 4.84 9.76 -22.04
N GLY A 80 5.28 9.73 -23.29
CA GLY A 80 5.56 10.94 -24.08
C GLY A 80 4.32 11.54 -24.78
N ASP A 81 3.14 10.96 -24.55
CA ASP A 81 1.86 11.31 -25.18
C ASP A 81 0.73 11.30 -24.13
N LEU A 82 -0.15 12.30 -24.19
CA LEU A 82 -1.23 12.48 -23.21
C LEU A 82 -2.33 11.42 -23.37
N GLU A 83 -2.69 11.07 -24.60
CA GLU A 83 -3.78 10.13 -24.85
C GLU A 83 -3.38 8.72 -24.42
N LEU A 84 -2.13 8.31 -24.65
CA LEU A 84 -1.60 7.06 -24.10
C LEU A 84 -1.58 7.05 -22.57
N ALA A 85 -1.19 8.17 -21.93
CA ALA A 85 -1.20 8.27 -20.47
C ALA A 85 -2.63 8.19 -19.90
N ARG A 86 -3.62 8.83 -20.56
CA ARG A 86 -5.03 8.73 -20.18
C ARG A 86 -5.54 7.30 -20.31
N ARG A 87 -5.20 6.63 -21.40
CA ARG A 87 -5.54 5.21 -21.61
C ARG A 87 -4.96 4.31 -20.52
N ASP A 88 -3.70 4.54 -20.11
CA ASP A 88 -3.10 3.80 -19.00
C ASP A 88 -3.92 3.96 -17.70
N LEU A 89 -4.47 5.15 -17.43
CA LEU A 89 -5.30 5.41 -16.26
C LEU A 89 -6.70 4.77 -16.38
N GLU A 90 -7.29 4.75 -17.58
CA GLU A 90 -8.54 4.04 -17.85
C GLU A 90 -8.39 2.52 -17.72
N ASP A 91 -7.27 1.96 -18.17
CA ASP A 91 -6.96 0.54 -18.02
C ASP A 91 -6.83 0.15 -16.54
N LEU A 92 -6.26 1.05 -15.71
CA LEU A 92 -6.24 0.86 -14.25
C LEU A 92 -7.63 0.91 -13.63
N ASP A 93 -8.51 1.81 -14.08
CA ASP A 93 -9.90 1.84 -13.62
C ASP A 93 -10.64 0.53 -13.93
N GLN A 94 -10.45 0.01 -15.14
CA GLN A 94 -11.02 -1.28 -15.50
C GLN A 94 -10.44 -2.42 -14.66
N LEU A 95 -9.15 -2.36 -14.32
CA LEU A 95 -8.53 -3.30 -13.40
C LEU A 95 -9.17 -3.22 -12.01
N VAL A 96 -9.29 -2.02 -11.45
CA VAL A 96 -9.91 -1.79 -10.12
C VAL A 96 -11.33 -2.34 -10.07
N ALA A 97 -12.11 -2.18 -11.14
CA ALA A 97 -13.48 -2.71 -11.22
C ALA A 97 -13.52 -4.26 -11.21
N ARG A 98 -12.53 -4.93 -11.80
CA ARG A 98 -12.45 -6.40 -11.83
C ARG A 98 -11.81 -6.99 -10.58
N THR A 99 -10.81 -6.32 -10.05
CA THR A 99 -9.99 -6.78 -8.93
C THR A 99 -9.62 -5.56 -8.10
N PRO A 100 -10.37 -5.28 -7.02
CA PRO A 100 -10.12 -4.11 -6.18
C PRO A 100 -8.66 -4.06 -5.69
N PRO A 101 -8.09 -2.86 -5.52
CA PRO A 101 -6.73 -2.71 -5.01
C PRO A 101 -6.60 -3.27 -3.59
N PRO A 102 -5.39 -3.63 -3.14
CA PRO A 102 -5.16 -4.18 -1.80
C PRO A 102 -5.35 -3.15 -0.67
N CYS A 103 -5.32 -1.86 -1.00
CA CYS A 103 -5.50 -0.76 -0.05
C CYS A 103 -6.14 0.43 -0.74
N ARG A 104 -6.41 1.48 0.03
CA ARG A 104 -6.83 2.77 -0.51
C ARG A 104 -5.67 3.39 -1.30
N MET A 105 -5.97 3.85 -2.52
CA MET A 105 -4.96 4.46 -3.40
C MET A 105 -5.48 5.75 -4.00
N LYS A 106 -4.58 6.71 -4.20
CA LYS A 106 -4.80 7.88 -5.06
C LYS A 106 -4.26 7.54 -6.43
N ALA A 107 -4.99 7.88 -7.48
CA ALA A 107 -4.48 7.81 -8.84
C ALA A 107 -4.57 9.17 -9.51
N GLN A 108 -3.54 9.54 -10.26
CA GLN A 108 -3.43 10.86 -10.87
C GLN A 108 -2.88 10.74 -12.28
N LEU A 109 -3.44 11.50 -13.21
CA LEU A 109 -2.78 11.81 -14.48
C LEU A 109 -2.14 13.18 -14.31
N ALA A 110 -0.84 13.28 -14.51
CA ALA A 110 -0.10 14.51 -14.33
C ALA A 110 0.81 14.81 -15.53
N ARG A 111 0.96 16.11 -15.82
CA ARG A 111 2.01 16.61 -16.71
C ARG A 111 3.21 17.00 -15.87
N MET A 112 4.33 16.33 -16.09
CA MET A 112 5.59 16.57 -15.40
C MET A 112 6.25 17.86 -15.92
N LYS A 113 6.91 18.60 -15.04
CA LYS A 113 7.79 19.71 -15.43
C LYS A 113 9.18 19.16 -15.73
N ASP A 114 9.80 19.63 -16.82
CA ASP A 114 11.22 19.47 -17.14
C ASP A 114 11.88 18.15 -16.70
N ARG A 115 11.50 17.03 -17.33
CA ARG A 115 12.34 15.82 -17.27
C ARG A 115 13.41 15.92 -18.36
N GLN A 116 14.59 16.42 -17.97
CA GLN A 116 15.72 16.62 -18.91
C GLN A 116 16.28 15.31 -19.48
N ASP A 117 16.02 14.16 -18.83
CA ASP A 117 16.59 12.86 -19.20
C ASP A 117 15.75 12.04 -20.22
N ALA A 118 14.72 12.64 -20.83
CA ALA A 118 13.88 11.96 -21.83
C ALA A 118 14.54 11.92 -23.23
N GLY A 119 15.63 11.16 -23.38
CA GLY A 119 16.15 10.70 -24.68
C GLY A 119 16.84 11.75 -25.58
N PRO A 120 17.48 11.32 -26.69
CA PRO A 120 18.72 11.91 -27.21
C PRO A 120 18.57 13.18 -28.08
N THR A 121 17.36 13.70 -28.29
CA THR A 121 17.17 14.86 -29.17
C THR A 121 17.33 16.16 -28.38
N ARG A 122 18.59 16.55 -28.15
CA ARG A 122 18.96 17.85 -27.56
C ARG A 122 18.22 18.99 -28.27
N GLY A 123 17.28 19.65 -27.58
CA GLY A 123 16.79 20.96 -27.99
C GLY A 123 15.32 21.28 -27.73
N GLN A 124 14.45 20.30 -27.45
CA GLN A 124 13.06 20.56 -27.06
C GLN A 124 12.68 19.71 -25.84
N ALA A 125 12.34 20.36 -24.74
CA ALA A 125 11.75 19.71 -23.58
C ALA A 125 10.43 19.06 -24.03
N ARG A 126 10.42 17.74 -24.23
CA ARG A 126 9.19 17.02 -24.56
C ARG A 126 8.34 16.93 -23.31
N ALA A 127 7.05 17.28 -23.41
CA ALA A 127 6.14 17.10 -22.31
C ALA A 127 6.10 15.62 -21.92
N VAL A 128 6.40 15.34 -20.65
CA VAL A 128 6.30 13.99 -20.07
C VAL A 128 5.02 13.94 -19.26
N TYR A 129 4.18 12.95 -19.54
CA TYR A 129 2.98 12.66 -18.78
C TYR A 129 3.25 11.46 -17.89
N ALA A 130 2.64 11.44 -16.71
CA ALA A 130 2.72 10.35 -15.77
C ALA A 130 1.33 9.96 -15.29
N THR A 131 1.02 8.67 -15.39
CA THR A 131 -0.03 8.06 -14.60
C THR A 131 0.61 7.62 -13.29
N VAL A 132 0.15 8.16 -12.17
CA VAL A 132 0.74 7.96 -10.85
C VAL A 132 -0.28 7.26 -9.96
N ILE A 133 0.12 6.18 -9.32
CA ILE A 133 -0.64 5.58 -8.21
C ILE A 133 0.16 5.80 -6.92
N ILE A 134 -0.49 6.34 -5.89
CA ILE A 134 0.09 6.67 -4.59
C ILE A 134 -0.68 5.88 -3.53
N TYR A 135 0.04 5.16 -2.68
CA TYR A 135 -0.52 4.23 -1.70
C TYR A 135 0.35 4.21 -0.42
N PRO A 136 -0.18 3.73 0.73
CA PRO A 136 0.63 3.60 1.94
C PRO A 136 1.79 2.62 1.72
N ALA A 137 3.02 3.01 2.10
CA ALA A 137 4.24 2.29 1.77
C ALA A 137 4.28 0.84 2.31
N GLU A 138 3.52 0.54 3.37
CA GLU A 138 3.41 -0.83 3.87
C GLU A 138 2.81 -1.80 2.84
N TYR A 139 1.99 -1.32 1.92
CA TYR A 139 1.35 -2.14 0.89
C TYR A 139 2.21 -2.36 -0.38
N SER A 140 3.44 -1.85 -0.43
CA SER A 140 4.30 -1.90 -1.64
C SER A 140 4.36 -3.28 -2.30
N ARG A 141 4.50 -4.35 -1.50
CA ARG A 141 4.56 -5.72 -2.02
C ARG A 141 3.21 -6.17 -2.60
N GLU A 142 2.12 -5.86 -1.92
CA GLU A 142 0.75 -6.18 -2.33
C GLU A 142 0.35 -5.44 -3.60
N VAL A 143 0.70 -4.15 -3.71
CA VAL A 143 0.43 -3.37 -4.93
C VAL A 143 1.21 -3.94 -6.12
N SER A 144 2.50 -4.23 -5.92
CA SER A 144 3.34 -4.82 -6.96
C SER A 144 2.79 -6.16 -7.43
N ARG A 145 2.35 -7.01 -6.50
CA ARG A 145 1.71 -8.30 -6.81
C ARG A 145 0.38 -8.09 -7.54
N TRP A 146 -0.49 -7.21 -7.06
CA TRP A 146 -1.79 -6.93 -7.69
C TRP A 146 -1.65 -6.51 -9.15
N LEU A 147 -0.72 -5.60 -9.47
CA LEU A 147 -0.43 -5.20 -10.84
C LEU A 147 0.17 -6.34 -11.68
N SER A 148 1.06 -7.14 -11.08
CA SER A 148 1.71 -8.27 -11.76
C SER A 148 0.74 -9.40 -12.08
N ASP A 149 -0.11 -9.78 -11.13
CA ASP A 149 -1.15 -10.81 -11.30
C ASP A 149 -2.16 -10.39 -12.37
N ALA A 150 -2.44 -9.09 -12.48
CA ALA A 150 -3.24 -8.50 -13.54
C ALA A 150 -2.53 -8.36 -14.89
N SER A 151 -1.23 -8.66 -14.94
CA SER A 151 -0.37 -8.42 -16.11
C SER A 151 -0.45 -6.98 -16.63
N TYR A 152 -0.58 -6.00 -15.74
CA TYR A 152 -0.65 -4.59 -16.12
C TYR A 152 0.69 -4.11 -16.70
N ARG A 153 0.65 -3.39 -17.83
CA ARG A 153 1.82 -2.91 -18.59
C ARG A 153 1.68 -1.45 -19.01
N GLY A 154 1.27 -0.58 -18.08
CA GLY A 154 1.23 0.87 -18.32
C GLY A 154 2.63 1.48 -18.45
N GLY A 155 2.69 2.66 -19.07
CA GLY A 155 3.93 3.42 -19.27
C GLY A 155 4.90 2.84 -20.31
N ASP A 156 5.79 3.71 -20.80
CA ASP A 156 7.00 3.34 -21.54
C ASP A 156 8.18 3.11 -20.59
N CYS A 157 8.13 3.76 -19.43
CA CYS A 157 9.08 3.67 -18.35
C CYS A 157 8.31 3.67 -17.02
N VAL A 158 8.76 2.84 -16.08
CA VAL A 158 8.15 2.72 -14.76
C VAL A 158 9.18 3.02 -13.70
N GLU A 159 8.82 3.90 -12.77
CA GLU A 159 9.62 4.26 -11.60
C GLU A 159 8.75 4.09 -10.35
N GLY A 160 9.36 3.70 -9.24
CA GLY A 160 8.62 3.59 -7.99
C GLY A 160 9.51 3.73 -6.77
N GLY A 161 8.89 4.09 -5.65
CA GLY A 161 9.56 4.23 -4.37
C GLY A 161 9.03 5.41 -3.55
N ILE A 162 9.45 5.44 -2.29
CA ILE A 162 9.03 6.47 -1.31
C ILE A 162 9.58 7.85 -1.71
N SER A 163 10.88 7.92 -2.08
CA SER A 163 11.53 9.18 -2.49
C SER A 163 10.86 9.82 -3.71
N ALA A 164 10.39 9.00 -4.66
CA ALA A 164 9.74 9.48 -5.87
C ALA A 164 8.42 10.22 -5.58
N VAL A 165 7.71 9.88 -4.49
CA VAL A 165 6.51 10.61 -4.04
C VAL A 165 6.88 12.02 -3.58
N THR A 166 7.93 12.15 -2.78
CA THR A 166 8.41 13.45 -2.29
C THR A 166 8.82 14.34 -3.45
N ASP A 167 9.59 13.80 -4.40
CA ASP A 167 10.02 14.52 -5.59
C ASP A 167 8.84 14.93 -6.45
N TYR A 168 7.84 14.06 -6.62
CA TYR A 168 6.62 14.37 -7.36
C TYR A 168 5.82 15.53 -6.75
N TYR A 169 5.64 15.55 -5.43
CA TYR A 169 4.96 16.66 -4.78
C TYR A 169 5.77 17.96 -4.87
N ALA A 170 7.10 17.88 -4.82
CA ALA A 170 8.00 19.04 -4.93
C ALA A 170 8.15 19.56 -6.36
N SER A 171 7.98 18.71 -7.39
CA SER A 171 8.24 19.06 -8.79
C SER A 171 7.23 20.08 -9.35
N GLY A 172 6.13 20.34 -8.64
CA GLY A 172 5.05 21.19 -9.12
C GLY A 172 4.41 20.66 -10.41
N ALA A 173 4.29 19.33 -10.52
CA ALA A 173 3.59 18.68 -11.63
C ALA A 173 2.15 19.20 -11.74
N ALA A 174 1.69 19.40 -12.98
CA ALA A 174 0.31 19.83 -13.22
C ALA A 174 -0.60 18.60 -13.24
N VAL A 175 -1.34 18.37 -12.16
CA VAL A 175 -2.32 17.29 -12.08
C VAL A 175 -3.51 17.61 -12.98
N LEU A 176 -3.72 16.78 -14.00
CA LEU A 176 -4.77 16.91 -15.01
C LEU A 176 -6.04 16.17 -14.57
N GLU A 177 -5.90 14.98 -14.01
CA GLU A 177 -7.01 14.16 -13.51
C GLU A 177 -6.68 13.55 -12.14
N ARG A 178 -7.69 13.34 -11.30
CA ARG A 178 -7.58 12.70 -9.99
C ARG A 178 -8.66 11.64 -9.82
N ARG A 179 -8.28 10.50 -9.28
CA ARG A 179 -9.16 9.40 -8.89
C ARG A 179 -8.77 8.90 -7.50
N GLN A 180 -9.72 8.25 -6.85
CA GLN A 180 -9.46 7.56 -5.60
C GLN A 180 -10.10 6.17 -5.66
N TRP A 181 -9.30 5.16 -5.36
CA TRP A 181 -9.73 3.77 -5.35
C TRP A 181 -9.72 3.22 -3.93
N TRP A 182 -10.60 2.27 -3.68
CA TRP A 182 -10.83 1.67 -2.38
C TRP A 182 -10.61 0.16 -2.45
N PRO A 183 -10.12 -0.47 -1.37
CA PRO A 183 -10.02 -1.92 -1.32
C PRO A 183 -11.42 -2.56 -1.29
N ALA A 184 -11.45 -3.88 -1.43
CA ALA A 184 -12.68 -4.64 -1.24
C ALA A 184 -13.29 -4.36 0.15
N ALA A 185 -14.62 -4.23 0.20
CA ALA A 185 -15.35 -3.98 1.44
C ALA A 185 -15.11 -5.10 2.47
N GLY A 186 -15.09 -4.73 3.76
CA GLY A 186 -14.98 -5.68 4.87
C GLY A 186 -13.57 -6.20 5.16
N THR A 187 -12.53 -5.67 4.51
CA THR A 187 -11.13 -6.10 4.75
C THR A 187 -10.61 -5.67 6.13
N SER A 188 -10.97 -4.46 6.57
CA SER A 188 -10.54 -3.82 7.81
C SER A 188 -11.76 -3.32 8.60
N ARG A 189 -11.71 -3.43 9.93
CA ARG A 189 -12.74 -2.90 10.84
C ARG A 189 -12.62 -1.39 11.02
N PRO A 190 -13.70 -0.69 11.38
CA PRO A 190 -13.64 0.73 11.72
C PRO A 190 -12.81 0.96 12.99
N ALA A 191 -12.25 2.18 13.12
CA ALA A 191 -11.32 2.52 14.20
C ALA A 191 -11.90 2.31 15.62
N GLU A 192 -13.18 2.65 15.82
CA GLU A 192 -13.88 2.46 17.10
C GLU A 192 -13.88 0.98 17.52
N GLU A 193 -14.18 0.07 16.60
CA GLU A 193 -14.21 -1.36 16.86
C GLU A 193 -12.80 -1.91 17.14
N VAL A 194 -11.79 -1.46 16.39
CA VAL A 194 -10.39 -1.83 16.62
C VAL A 194 -9.97 -1.44 18.03
N LEU A 195 -10.26 -0.21 18.46
CA LEU A 195 -9.89 0.31 19.78
C LEU A 195 -10.68 -0.37 20.91
N ALA A 196 -11.95 -0.73 20.68
CA ALA A 196 -12.77 -1.44 21.66
C ALA A 196 -12.31 -2.89 21.90
N THR A 197 -11.68 -3.52 20.90
CA THR A 197 -11.33 -4.95 20.92
C THR A 197 -9.86 -5.24 21.20
N THR A 198 -9.05 -4.24 21.59
CA THR A 198 -7.61 -4.42 21.89
C THR A 198 -7.31 -5.34 23.08
N HIS A 199 -8.31 -5.69 23.89
CA HIS A 199 -8.19 -6.66 24.98
C HIS A 199 -8.25 -8.11 24.50
N LEU A 200 -8.67 -8.36 23.25
CA LEU A 200 -8.75 -9.70 22.69
C LEU A 200 -7.37 -10.13 22.14
N PRO A 201 -6.89 -11.34 22.46
CA PRO A 201 -5.60 -11.83 21.94
C PRO A 201 -5.65 -12.16 20.44
N VAL A 202 -6.83 -12.48 19.91
CA VAL A 202 -7.04 -12.79 18.49
C VAL A 202 -8.12 -11.87 17.94
N GLN A 203 -7.78 -11.14 16.89
CA GLN A 203 -8.55 -9.99 16.39
C GLN A 203 -9.51 -10.35 15.26
N ARG A 204 -9.26 -11.48 14.59
CA ARG A 204 -10.19 -12.06 13.63
C ARG A 204 -10.09 -13.58 13.71
N LYS A 205 -11.23 -14.24 13.83
CA LYS A 205 -11.32 -15.70 13.68
C LYS A 205 -11.45 -15.99 12.20
N MET A 206 -10.45 -16.68 11.65
CA MET A 206 -10.50 -17.11 10.25
C MET A 206 -11.44 -18.32 10.18
N ALA A 207 -12.59 -18.19 9.51
CA ALA A 207 -13.55 -19.29 9.36
C ALA A 207 -12.88 -20.55 8.80
N GLY A 208 -13.32 -21.71 9.29
CA GLY A 208 -12.80 -23.06 8.98
C GLY A 208 -12.75 -23.35 7.49
#